data_AF-A0A428Z086-F1
#
_entry.id   AF-A0A428Z086-F1
#
_cell.length_a   1.000
_cell.length_b   1.000
_cell.length_c   1.000
_cell.angle_alpha   90.00
_cell.angle_beta   90.00
_cell.angle_gamma   90.00
#
_symmetry.space_group_name_H-M   'P 1'
#
loop_
_entity.id
_entity.type
_entity.pdbx_description
1 polymer ?
#
loop_
_entity_poly.entity_id
_entity_poly.type
_entity_poly.pdbx_seq_one_letter_code
_entity_poly.pdbx_strand_id
1 'polypeptide(L)'
;MIRIYQPWPTPVRAACYTDPAVLPEIDAWVDRLREQGLVPPDVDFVIRDGKAGPVGVLGDHEGEHELRPTGFLVFGRGRLQVLDESTFFGQYHDPARDEI
;
A
#
# COMPACT_ATOMS: atom_id res chain seq x y z
N MET A 1 3.92 -9.72 -2.28
CA MET A 1 4.44 -10.01 -0.92
C MET A 1 4.10 -8.84 0.01
N ILE A 2 3.20 -9.06 0.96
CA ILE A 2 2.86 -8.08 2.01
C ILE A 2 3.89 -8.21 3.15
N ARG A 3 4.51 -7.09 3.56
CA ARG A 3 5.46 -7.05 4.66
C ARG A 3 4.96 -6.13 5.77
N ILE A 4 5.28 -6.48 7.02
CA ILE A 4 5.07 -5.61 8.18
C ILE A 4 6.32 -4.77 8.35
N TYR A 5 6.16 -3.45 8.35
CA TYR A 5 7.27 -2.52 8.53
C TYR A 5 7.23 -1.95 9.95
N GLN A 6 8.33 -2.16 10.67
CA GLN A 6 8.60 -1.52 11.95
C GLN A 6 10.02 -0.98 11.92
N PRO A 7 10.23 0.27 12.33
CA PRO A 7 9.26 1.15 13.01
C PRO A 7 8.52 2.16 12.12
N TRP A 8 7.20 2.12 12.22
CA TRP A 8 6.34 3.28 12.06
C TRP A 8 5.77 3.62 13.45
N PRO A 9 5.31 4.87 13.70
CA PRO A 9 4.65 5.25 14.96
C PRO A 9 3.45 4.34 15.33
N THR A 10 2.95 3.57 14.37
CA THR A 10 2.01 2.47 14.54
C THR A 10 2.39 1.38 13.53
N PRO A 11 2.37 0.07 13.87
CA PRO A 11 2.75 -0.97 12.91
C PRO A 11 1.92 -0.86 11.62
N VAL A 12 2.59 -0.86 10.47
CA VAL A 12 1.92 -0.85 9.17
C VAL A 12 2.19 -2.12 8.39
N ARG A 13 1.19 -2.52 7.61
CA ARG A 13 1.32 -3.57 6.60
C ARG A 13 1.47 -2.88 5.26
N ALA A 14 2.52 -3.15 4.52
CA ALA A 14 2.70 -2.58 3.20
C ALA A 14 2.99 -3.66 2.16
N ALA A 15 2.44 -3.47 0.97
CA ALA A 15 2.73 -4.25 -0.22
C ALA A 15 3.43 -3.36 -1.23
N CYS A 16 4.56 -3.83 -1.77
CA CYS A 16 5.24 -3.23 -2.90
C CYS A 16 5.36 -4.27 -4.01
N TYR A 17 5.42 -3.81 -5.26
CA TYR A 17 5.72 -4.70 -6.37
C TYR A 17 6.79 -4.09 -7.28
N THR A 18 7.62 -4.98 -7.79
CA THR A 18 8.54 -4.71 -8.91
C THR A 18 8.15 -5.55 -10.13
N ASP A 19 7.53 -6.70 -9.87
CA ASP A 19 6.92 -7.58 -10.87
C ASP A 19 5.38 -7.42 -10.83
N PRO A 20 4.72 -7.05 -11.95
CA PRO A 20 3.27 -6.94 -12.02
C PRO A 20 2.51 -8.25 -11.75
N ALA A 21 3.16 -9.42 -11.83
CA ALA A 21 2.53 -10.71 -11.52
C ALA A 21 2.02 -10.80 -10.06
N VAL A 22 2.47 -9.89 -9.18
CA VAL A 22 2.10 -9.83 -7.77
C VAL A 22 0.84 -8.99 -7.54
N LEU A 23 0.38 -8.20 -8.52
CA LEU A 23 -0.80 -7.33 -8.40
C LEU A 23 -2.09 -8.08 -7.97
N PRO A 24 -2.39 -9.29 -8.47
CA PRO A 24 -3.54 -10.07 -7.99
C PRO A 24 -3.44 -10.48 -6.51
N GLU A 25 -2.24 -10.66 -5.98
CA GLU A 25 -2.05 -10.94 -4.54
C GLU A 25 -2.33 -9.68 -3.69
N ILE A 26 -1.99 -8.49 -4.22
CA ILE A 26 -2.27 -7.21 -3.56
C ILE A 26 -3.78 -6.93 -3.56
N ASP A 27 -4.45 -7.18 -4.67
CA ASP A 27 -5.91 -7.11 -4.81
C ASP A 27 -6.62 -8.00 -3.77
N ALA A 28 -6.28 -9.29 -3.75
CA ALA A 28 -6.83 -10.24 -2.77
C ALA A 28 -6.54 -9.85 -1.31
N TRP A 29 -5.46 -9.12 -1.05
CA TRP A 29 -5.17 -8.59 0.28
C TRP A 29 -6.11 -7.44 0.65
N VAL A 30 -6.39 -6.51 -0.28
CA VAL A 30 -7.35 -5.42 -0.07
C VAL A 30 -8.75 -5.97 0.16
N ASP A 31 -9.17 -6.96 -0.62
CA ASP A 31 -10.45 -7.66 -0.43
C ASP A 31 -10.60 -8.21 1.00
N ARG A 32 -9.58 -8.91 1.51
CA ARG A 32 -9.61 -9.46 2.87
C ARG A 32 -9.70 -8.36 3.94
N LEU A 33 -9.07 -7.21 3.73
CA LEU A 33 -9.19 -6.08 4.65
C LEU A 33 -10.63 -5.55 4.65
N ARG A 34 -11.27 -5.49 3.49
CA ARG A 34 -12.66 -5.05 3.32
C ARG A 34 -13.64 -6.03 3.95
N GLU A 35 -13.48 -7.32 3.72
CA GLU A 35 -14.28 -8.39 4.33
C GLU A 35 -14.18 -8.40 5.86
N GLN A 36 -13.04 -8.00 6.42
CA GLN A 36 -12.84 -7.85 7.87
C GLN A 36 -13.38 -6.53 8.44
N GLY A 37 -13.92 -5.64 7.60
CA GLY A 37 -14.37 -4.30 8.01
C GLY A 37 -13.23 -3.37 8.44
N LEU A 38 -12.00 -3.67 8.05
CA LEU A 38 -10.82 -2.85 8.36
C LEU A 38 -10.63 -1.67 7.40
N VAL A 39 -11.23 -1.75 6.21
CA VAL A 39 -11.32 -0.65 5.26
C VAL A 39 -12.78 -0.43 4.85
N PRO A 40 -13.18 0.80 4.51
CA PRO A 40 -14.52 1.10 4.02
C PRO A 40 -14.88 0.29 2.76
N PRO A 41 -16.17 -0.01 2.54
CA PRO A 41 -16.62 -0.78 1.37
C PRO A 41 -16.46 -0.02 0.04
N ASP A 42 -16.35 1.31 0.07
CA ASP A 42 -16.04 2.17 -1.07
C ASP A 42 -14.56 2.17 -1.46
N VAL A 43 -13.70 1.58 -0.63
CA VAL A 43 -12.29 1.37 -0.97
C VAL A 43 -12.15 0.12 -1.81
N ASP A 44 -11.52 0.26 -2.97
CA ASP A 44 -11.32 -0.83 -3.94
C ASP A 44 -9.93 -0.75 -4.56
N PHE A 45 -9.41 -1.88 -5.03
CA PHE A 45 -8.12 -1.94 -5.72
C PHE A 45 -8.33 -2.63 -7.06
N VAL A 46 -8.02 -1.95 -8.15
CA VAL A 46 -8.20 -2.49 -9.50
C VAL A 46 -6.88 -2.56 -10.25
N ILE A 47 -6.74 -3.55 -11.12
CA ILE A 47 -5.59 -3.69 -12.00
C ILE A 47 -5.95 -3.08 -13.35
N ARG A 48 -5.12 -2.16 -13.84
CA ARG A 48 -5.30 -1.49 -15.14
C ARG A 48 -4.07 -1.63 -16.02
N ASP A 49 -4.28 -1.57 -17.33
CA ASP A 49 -3.20 -1.48 -18.30
C ASP A 49 -2.61 -0.06 -18.31
N GLY A 50 -1.40 0.08 -17.77
CA GLY A 50 -0.62 1.32 -17.81
C GLY A 50 0.31 1.40 -19.04
N LYS A 51 0.91 2.56 -19.26
CA LYS A 51 1.83 2.79 -20.41
C LYS A 51 3.06 1.88 -20.42
N ALA A 52 3.50 1.42 -19.25
CA ALA A 52 4.69 0.58 -19.07
C ALA A 52 4.34 -0.86 -18.66
N GLY A 53 3.06 -1.25 -18.71
CA GLY A 53 2.55 -2.52 -18.23
C GLY A 53 1.44 -2.35 -17.17
N PRO A 54 0.95 -3.46 -16.60
CA PRO A 54 -0.13 -3.44 -15.62
C PRO A 54 0.25 -2.66 -14.36
N VAL A 55 -0.68 -1.85 -13.85
CA VAL A 55 -0.56 -1.07 -12.62
C VAL A 55 -1.76 -1.32 -11.72
N GLY A 56 -1.55 -1.22 -10.41
CA GLY A 56 -2.62 -1.22 -9.43
C GLY A 56 -3.16 0.19 -9.24
N VAL A 57 -4.46 0.34 -9.02
CA VAL A 57 -5.11 1.62 -8.72
C VAL A 57 -5.98 1.43 -7.49
N LEU A 58 -5.65 2.14 -6.42
CA LEU A 58 -6.50 2.25 -5.23
C LEU A 58 -7.54 3.33 -5.48
N GLY A 59 -8.82 2.99 -5.40
CA GLY A 59 -9.93 3.94 -5.41
C GLY A 59 -10.46 4.15 -4.00
N ASP A 60 -10.68 5.40 -3.62
CA ASP A 60 -11.37 5.80 -2.39
C ASP A 60 -12.14 7.12 -2.57
N HIS A 61 -12.62 7.71 -1.49
CA HIS A 61 -13.36 8.97 -1.48
C HIS A 61 -12.55 10.21 -1.89
N GLU A 62 -11.21 10.17 -1.81
CA GLU A 62 -10.30 11.23 -2.26
C GLU A 62 -9.95 11.10 -3.74
N GLY A 63 -10.10 9.89 -4.31
CA GLY A 63 -10.02 9.63 -5.75
C GLY A 63 -9.30 8.33 -6.08
N GLU A 64 -8.62 8.34 -7.23
CA GLU A 64 -7.84 7.20 -7.71
C GLU A 64 -6.34 7.45 -7.53
N HIS A 65 -5.66 6.49 -6.91
CA HIS A 65 -4.24 6.53 -6.59
C HIS A 65 -3.51 5.37 -7.24
N GLU A 66 -2.66 5.67 -8.21
CA GLU A 66 -1.89 4.68 -8.96
C GLU A 66 -0.72 4.13 -8.12
N LEU A 67 -0.74 2.82 -7.85
CA LEU A 67 0.39 2.08 -7.31
C LEU A 67 1.36 1.75 -8.45
N ARG A 68 2.40 2.57 -8.57
CA ARG A 68 3.50 2.36 -9.53
C ARG A 68 4.43 1.23 -9.10
N PRO A 69 5.22 0.67 -10.04
CA PRO A 69 6.37 -0.16 -9.68
C PRO A 69 7.24 0.57 -8.66
N THR A 70 7.72 -0.14 -7.63
CA THR A 70 8.45 0.40 -6.46
C THR A 70 7.65 1.31 -5.51
N GLY A 71 6.37 1.55 -5.79
CA GLY A 71 5.44 2.16 -4.84
C GLY A 71 4.99 1.20 -3.75
N PHE A 72 4.40 1.76 -2.69
CA PHE A 72 3.92 1.03 -1.52
C PHE A 72 2.43 1.28 -1.32
N LEU A 73 1.64 0.22 -1.31
CA LEU A 73 0.29 0.23 -0.78
C LEU A 73 0.36 -0.06 0.72
N VAL A 74 -0.01 0.91 1.54
CA VAL A 74 0.17 0.86 3.00
C VAL A 74 -1.17 0.83 3.70
N PHE A 75 -1.37 -0.16 4.57
CA PHE A 75 -2.45 -0.19 5.54
C PHE A 75 -1.93 0.23 6.92
N GLY A 76 -2.48 1.32 7.45
CA GLY A 76 -2.12 1.85 8.77
C GLY A 76 -3.21 2.79 9.30
N ARG A 77 -3.42 2.82 10.62
CA ARG A 77 -4.45 3.64 11.29
C ARG A 77 -5.86 3.48 10.71
N GLY A 78 -6.20 2.28 10.24
CA GLY A 78 -7.52 1.97 9.68
C GLY A 78 -7.78 2.50 8.27
N ARG A 79 -6.73 2.89 7.53
CA ARG A 79 -6.84 3.33 6.13
C ARG A 79 -5.78 2.68 5.23
N LEU A 80 -6.13 2.55 3.95
CA LEU A 80 -5.19 2.26 2.87
C LEU A 80 -4.73 3.57 2.23
N GLN A 81 -3.47 3.62 1.80
CA GLN A 81 -2.90 4.73 1.07
C GLN A 81 -1.78 4.24 0.15
N VAL A 82 -1.64 4.86 -1.01
CA VAL A 82 -0.50 4.63 -1.91
C VAL A 82 0.57 5.68 -1.65
N LEU A 83 1.79 5.24 -1.37
CA LEU A 83 2.96 6.09 -1.16
C LEU A 83 4.04 5.73 -2.18
N ASP A 84 4.77 6.73 -2.67
CA ASP A 84 6.03 6.49 -3.36
C ASP A 84 7.12 6.05 -2.38
N GLU A 85 8.22 5.51 -2.91
CA GLU A 85 9.36 5.03 -2.13
C GLU A 85 9.93 6.08 -1.17
N SER A 86 10.09 7.33 -1.64
CA SER A 86 10.70 8.40 -0.83
C SER A 86 9.78 8.80 0.32
N THR A 87 8.48 8.91 0.06
CA THR A 87 7.48 9.19 1.10
C THR A 87 7.35 8.04 2.09
N PHE A 88 7.38 6.79 1.63
CA PHE A 88 7.31 5.60 2.48
C PHE A 88 8.49 5.54 3.46
N PHE A 89 9.73 5.62 2.94
CA PHE A 89 10.93 5.55 3.78
C PHE A 89 11.18 6.84 4.57
N GLY A 90 10.68 7.99 4.11
CA GLY A 90 10.70 9.23 4.88
C GLY A 90 9.82 9.17 6.14
N GLN A 91 8.76 8.36 6.14
CA GLN A 91 7.89 8.13 7.31
C GLN A 91 8.33 6.93 8.16
N TYR A 92 9.30 6.14 7.68
CA TYR A 92 9.87 5.02 8.40
C TYR A 92 10.87 5.52 9.45
N HIS A 93 10.41 5.65 10.69
CA HIS A 93 11.17 6.20 11.81
C HIS A 93 12.05 5.14 12.49
N ASP A 94 13.16 4.72 11.89
CA ASP A 94 14.09 3.75 12.51
C ASP A 94 14.38 4.10 13.99
N PRO A 95 14.13 3.21 14.97
CA PRO A 95 14.11 3.60 16.37
C PRO A 95 15.54 3.66 16.91
N ALA A 96 16.53 3.19 16.15
CA ALA A 96 17.94 3.27 16.47
C ALA A 96 18.57 4.60 16.00
N ARG A 97 17.77 5.48 15.40
CA ARG A 97 18.22 6.79 14.90
C ARG A 97 17.87 7.97 15.82
N ASP A 98 17.20 7.71 16.95
CA ASP A 98 16.83 8.70 17.97
C ASP A 98 17.79 8.74 19.18
N GLU A 99 18.92 7.99 19.14
CA GLU A 99 20.01 8.13 20.11
C GLU A 99 21.17 8.93 19.50
N ILE A 100 21.06 10.27 19.48
CA ILE A 100 22.23 11.17 19.35
C ILE A 100 22.08 12.39 20.26
#